data_AF-A0A534X1A7-F1
#
_entry.id   AF-A0A534X1A7-F1
#
_cell.length_a   1.000
_cell.length_b   1.000
_cell.length_c   1.000
_cell.angle_alpha   90.00
_cell.angle_beta   90.00
_cell.angle_gamma   90.00
#
_symmetry.space_group_name_H-M   'P 1'
#
loop_
_entity.id
_entity.type
_entity.pdbx_description
1 polymer ?
#
loop_
_entity_poly.entity_id
_entity_poly.type
_entity_poly.pdbx_seq_one_letter_code
_entity_poly.pdbx_strand_id
1 'polypeptide(L)'
;MNQIAVVDADGHVTEPMSLWTDYVEPAYRERAPRPVLDERGRPCMLLDGRLLMRHAMLLTLGPDYDFAAANFRAGGWDPQARLHDMDSEGIDVAVLFPSVAFYVPETSDPALMAALCRAYNDWLADYCRAAPSRLVGVAMLPLADVDASLRELERATEKLGFRGAFVRPNPYAGRP
;
A
#
# COMPACT_ATOMS: atom_id res chain seq x y z
N MET A 1 9.71 35.48 8.38
CA MET A 1 10.77 34.55 7.96
C MET A 1 10.10 33.55 7.02
N ASN A 2 10.62 33.33 5.81
CA ASN A 2 10.09 32.28 4.94
C ASN A 2 10.56 30.94 5.50
N GLN A 3 9.63 30.14 6.01
CA GLN A 3 9.89 28.76 6.43
C GLN A 3 10.22 27.92 5.19
N ILE A 4 11.26 27.09 5.28
CA ILE A 4 11.60 26.11 4.24
C ILE A 4 10.57 24.99 4.32
N ALA A 5 9.98 24.60 3.18
CA ALA A 5 9.06 23.48 3.13
C ALA A 5 9.81 22.15 3.33
N VAL A 6 9.32 21.31 4.23
CA VAL A 6 9.83 19.96 4.51
C VAL A 6 8.95 18.93 3.80
N VAL A 7 9.55 18.13 2.93
CA VAL A 7 8.87 17.06 2.21
C VAL A 7 9.41 15.71 2.67
N ASP A 8 8.55 14.88 3.23
CA ASP A 8 8.82 13.46 3.43
C ASP A 8 8.66 12.74 2.09
N ALA A 9 9.78 12.24 1.56
CA ALA A 9 9.87 11.59 0.27
C ALA A 9 9.66 10.06 0.34
N ASP A 10 9.51 9.48 1.53
CA ASP A 10 9.41 8.03 1.76
C ASP A 10 8.42 7.68 2.89
N GLY A 11 7.24 8.32 2.85
CA GLY A 11 6.18 8.03 3.78
C GLY A 11 5.47 6.72 3.41
N HIS A 12 5.15 5.88 4.39
CA HIS A 12 4.42 4.64 4.16
C HIS A 12 3.01 4.70 4.76
N VAL A 13 2.03 4.13 4.07
CA VAL A 13 0.71 3.84 4.65
C VAL A 13 0.66 2.42 5.18
N THR A 14 -0.06 2.21 6.28
CA THR A 14 -0.40 0.89 6.82
C THR A 14 -1.80 0.54 6.31
N GLU A 15 -1.89 -0.31 5.30
CA GLU A 15 -3.18 -0.65 4.69
C GLU A 15 -4.06 -1.40 5.71
N PRO A 16 -5.28 -0.91 6.02
CA PRO A 16 -6.22 -1.66 6.83
C PRO A 16 -6.70 -2.88 6.04
N MET A 17 -7.02 -3.98 6.74
CA MET A 17 -7.54 -5.18 6.06
C MET A 17 -8.87 -4.93 5.34
N SER A 18 -9.63 -3.91 5.77
CA SER A 18 -10.86 -3.49 5.10
C SER A 18 -10.61 -2.98 3.67
N LEU A 19 -9.40 -2.51 3.33
CA LEU A 19 -9.04 -2.18 1.94
C LEU A 19 -9.38 -3.35 1.01
N TRP A 20 -8.94 -4.55 1.38
CA TRP A 20 -9.10 -5.75 0.54
C TRP A 20 -10.54 -6.27 0.49
N THR A 21 -11.38 -5.93 1.47
CA THR A 21 -12.80 -6.30 1.46
C THR A 21 -13.67 -5.28 0.74
N ASP A 22 -13.33 -4.00 0.86
CA ASP A 22 -14.20 -2.91 0.46
C ASP A 22 -13.93 -2.46 -0.98
N TYR A 23 -12.66 -2.45 -1.40
CA TYR A 23 -12.24 -1.89 -2.69
C TYR A 23 -11.97 -2.95 -3.77
N VAL A 24 -11.61 -4.18 -3.38
CA VAL A 24 -11.35 -5.25 -4.37
C VAL A 24 -12.66 -5.75 -4.95
N GLU A 25 -12.69 -5.95 -6.27
CA GLU A 25 -13.86 -6.48 -6.95
C GLU A 25 -14.23 -7.87 -6.38
N PRO A 26 -15.52 -8.19 -6.19
CA PRO A 26 -15.95 -9.41 -5.49
C PRO A 26 -15.32 -10.71 -6.00
N ALA A 27 -15.06 -10.81 -7.30
CA ALA A 27 -14.45 -11.99 -7.94
C ALA A 27 -13.01 -12.27 -7.49
N TYR A 28 -12.31 -11.29 -6.91
CA TYR A 28 -10.90 -11.39 -6.54
C TYR A 28 -10.65 -11.40 -5.02
N ARG A 29 -11.67 -11.09 -4.20
CA ARG A 29 -11.53 -10.92 -2.75
C ARG A 29 -10.94 -12.13 -2.02
N GLU A 30 -11.35 -13.34 -2.39
CA GLU A 30 -10.83 -14.56 -1.77
C GLU A 30 -9.33 -14.78 -2.03
N ARG A 31 -8.81 -14.17 -3.10
CA ARG A 31 -7.41 -14.24 -3.52
C ARG A 31 -6.60 -13.01 -3.11
N ALA A 32 -7.21 -12.01 -2.48
CA ALA A 32 -6.54 -10.79 -2.02
C ALA A 32 -5.64 -11.06 -0.78
N PRO A 33 -4.71 -10.14 -0.45
CA PRO A 33 -3.86 -10.24 0.73
C PRO A 33 -4.68 -10.44 2.01
N ARG A 34 -4.32 -11.47 2.79
CA ARG A 34 -4.90 -11.68 4.12
C ARG A 34 -3.89 -12.27 5.10
N PRO A 35 -3.95 -11.89 6.39
CA PRO A 35 -3.11 -12.49 7.41
C PRO A 35 -3.54 -13.93 7.66
N VAL A 36 -2.57 -14.81 7.80
CA VAL A 36 -2.77 -16.23 8.15
C VAL A 36 -1.63 -16.68 9.08
N LEU A 37 -1.82 -17.81 9.75
CA LEU A 37 -0.75 -18.52 10.44
C LEU A 37 -0.25 -19.65 9.54
N ASP A 38 1.07 -19.82 9.45
CA ASP A 38 1.66 -20.99 8.81
C ASP A 38 1.54 -22.25 9.69
N GLU A 39 2.03 -23.37 9.18
CA GLU A 39 2.01 -24.67 9.88
C GLU A 39 2.76 -24.68 11.23
N ARG A 40 3.61 -23.68 11.48
CA ARG A 40 4.38 -23.49 12.71
C ARG A 40 3.78 -22.42 13.62
N GLY A 41 2.58 -21.92 13.30
CA GLY A 41 1.91 -20.85 14.03
C GLY A 41 2.54 -19.47 13.79
N ARG A 42 3.41 -19.32 12.78
CA ARG A 42 4.07 -18.04 12.49
C ARG A 42 3.20 -17.21 11.57
N PRO A 43 3.07 -15.91 11.83
CA PRO A 43 2.24 -15.07 10.97
C PRO A 43 2.86 -14.86 9.60
N CYS A 44 1.99 -14.95 8.61
CA CYS A 44 2.28 -14.88 7.21
C CYS A 44 1.19 -14.09 6.51
N MET A 45 1.48 -13.69 5.28
CA MET A 45 0.49 -13.12 4.39
C MET A 45 0.15 -14.15 3.32
N LEU A 46 -1.12 -14.43 3.14
CA LEU A 46 -1.60 -15.21 2.00
C LEU A 46 -1.99 -14.24 0.89
N LEU A 47 -1.46 -14.46 -0.31
CA LEU A 47 -1.88 -13.80 -1.53
C LEU A 47 -2.02 -14.87 -2.61
N ASP A 48 -3.16 -14.91 -3.29
CA ASP A 48 -3.38 -15.81 -4.42
C ASP A 48 -3.11 -17.30 -4.09
N GLY A 49 -3.52 -17.72 -2.88
CA GLY A 49 -3.27 -19.08 -2.37
C GLY A 49 -1.80 -19.39 -2.04
N ARG A 50 -0.89 -18.43 -2.19
CA ARG A 50 0.54 -18.57 -1.86
C ARG A 50 0.85 -17.90 -0.52
N LEU A 51 1.53 -18.63 0.34
CA LEU A 51 2.11 -18.07 1.55
C LEU A 51 3.32 -17.23 1.17
N LEU A 52 3.22 -15.93 1.40
CA LEU A 52 4.31 -15.00 1.26
C LEU A 52 5.02 -14.91 2.61
N MET A 53 6.28 -15.37 2.62
CA MET A 53 7.15 -15.32 3.80
C MET A 53 8.50 -14.75 3.40
N ARG A 54 8.59 -13.42 3.27
CA ARG A 54 9.86 -12.71 3.30
C ARG A 54 9.67 -11.38 4.03
N HIS A 55 10.52 -11.17 5.03
CA HIS A 55 10.73 -9.96 5.84
C HIS A 55 9.87 -9.83 7.11
N ALA A 56 10.40 -10.42 8.20
CA ALA A 56 10.80 -9.77 9.46
C ALA A 56 10.07 -8.50 9.98
N MET A 57 9.53 -7.60 9.16
CA MET A 57 8.79 -6.40 9.59
C MET A 57 7.29 -6.62 9.79
N LEU A 58 6.71 -7.68 9.20
CA LEU A 58 5.46 -8.27 9.70
C LEU A 58 5.72 -9.24 10.87
N LEU A 59 6.97 -9.35 11.34
CA LEU A 59 7.51 -10.39 12.23
C LEU A 59 8.34 -9.81 13.39
N THR A 60 8.20 -8.52 13.72
CA THR A 60 8.47 -8.03 15.10
C THR A 60 7.53 -8.63 16.13
N LEU A 61 6.62 -9.48 15.68
CA LEU A 61 5.64 -10.14 16.50
C LEU A 61 6.18 -11.53 16.85
N GLY A 62 6.98 -11.53 17.92
CA GLY A 62 7.22 -12.72 18.74
C GLY A 62 5.93 -13.19 19.42
N PRO A 63 6.00 -14.25 20.23
CA PRO A 63 4.87 -15.15 20.54
C PRO A 63 3.67 -14.55 21.32
N ASP A 64 3.72 -13.26 21.66
CA ASP A 64 2.72 -12.55 22.47
C ASP A 64 1.95 -11.52 21.62
N TYR A 65 1.22 -12.00 20.61
CA TYR A 65 0.43 -11.16 19.70
C TYR A 65 -0.73 -10.44 20.41
N ASP A 66 -0.43 -9.25 20.93
CA ASP A 66 -1.35 -8.13 21.03
C ASP A 66 -1.10 -7.23 19.82
N PHE A 67 -2.11 -6.98 18.99
CA PHE A 67 -2.03 -5.98 17.91
C PHE A 67 -1.65 -4.59 18.45
N ALA A 68 -1.82 -4.33 19.75
CA ALA A 68 -1.39 -3.11 20.42
C ALA A 68 0.14 -3.00 20.67
N ALA A 69 0.91 -4.09 20.56
CA ALA A 69 2.34 -4.08 20.91
C ALA A 69 3.27 -3.73 19.74
N ALA A 70 2.80 -3.85 18.48
CA ALA A 70 3.41 -3.11 17.41
C ALA A 70 2.89 -1.67 17.53
N ASN A 71 3.74 -0.74 17.95
CA ASN A 71 3.42 0.69 18.13
C ASN A 71 3.09 1.40 16.80
N PHE A 72 2.26 0.81 15.94
CA PHE A 72 1.72 1.48 14.79
C PHE A 72 0.80 2.60 15.30
N ARG A 73 1.25 3.83 15.10
CA ARG A 73 0.43 5.01 15.39
C ARG A 73 -0.73 5.06 14.42
N ALA A 74 -1.86 5.59 14.86
CA ALA A 74 -3.02 5.77 14.00
C ALA A 74 -2.69 6.52 12.70
N GLY A 75 -1.68 7.41 12.70
CA GLY A 75 -1.18 8.07 11.49
C GLY A 75 -0.65 7.14 10.39
N GLY A 76 -0.49 5.84 10.66
CA GLY A 76 -0.25 4.83 9.62
C GLY A 76 -1.44 4.60 8.70
N TRP A 77 -2.67 4.62 9.22
CA TRP A 77 -3.89 4.23 8.48
C TRP A 77 -5.04 5.24 8.58
N ASP A 78 -4.96 6.24 9.46
CA ASP A 78 -5.90 7.35 9.59
C ASP A 78 -5.23 8.65 9.11
N PRO A 79 -5.75 9.28 8.04
CA PRO A 79 -5.14 10.48 7.48
C PRO A 79 -5.24 11.70 8.41
N GLN A 80 -6.23 11.78 9.30
CA GLN A 80 -6.32 12.89 10.26
C GLN A 80 -5.27 12.75 11.35
N ALA A 81 -5.07 11.53 11.86
CA ALA A 81 -3.98 11.25 12.79
C ALA A 81 -2.61 11.49 12.16
N ARG A 82 -2.44 11.16 10.86
CA ARG A 82 -1.21 11.48 10.12
C ARG A 82 -0.95 12.96 10.05
N LEU A 83 -1.95 13.77 9.69
CA LEU A 83 -1.78 15.22 9.58
C LEU A 83 -1.38 15.84 10.93
N HIS A 84 -1.93 15.34 12.03
CA HIS A 84 -1.50 15.74 13.37
C HIS A 84 -0.03 15.36 13.62
N ASP A 85 0.38 14.13 13.31
CA ASP A 85 1.78 13.70 13.48
C ASP A 85 2.71 14.55 12.58
N MET A 86 2.34 14.81 11.32
CA MET A 86 3.07 15.70 10.40
C MET A 86 3.22 17.13 10.94
N ASP A 87 2.15 17.70 11.50
CA ASP A 87 2.19 19.04 12.10
C ASP A 87 3.14 19.08 13.31
N SER A 88 3.16 18.00 14.11
CA SER A 88 4.04 17.90 15.28
C SER A 88 5.52 17.73 14.91
N GLU A 89 5.80 17.12 13.76
CA GLU A 89 7.14 16.86 13.24
C GLU A 89 7.65 17.95 12.29
N GLY A 90 6.78 18.90 11.92
CA GLY A 90 7.11 19.97 10.98
C GLY A 90 7.22 19.50 9.53
N ILE A 91 6.47 18.47 9.13
CA ILE A 91 6.39 17.93 7.76
C ILE A 91 5.25 18.61 7.01
N ASP A 92 5.58 19.31 5.93
CA ASP A 92 4.57 20.02 5.13
C ASP A 92 3.85 19.09 4.15
N VAL A 93 4.59 18.18 3.51
CA VAL A 93 4.09 17.25 2.48
C VAL A 93 4.68 15.86 2.69
N ALA A 94 3.88 14.81 2.50
CA ALA A 94 4.33 13.42 2.53
C ALA A 94 3.95 12.69 1.23
N VAL A 95 4.94 12.03 0.62
CA VAL A 95 4.76 11.11 -0.52
C VAL A 95 4.51 9.71 0.02
N LEU A 96 3.40 9.09 -0.38
CA LEU A 96 2.84 7.92 0.30
C LEU A 96 2.93 6.63 -0.52
N PHE A 97 3.77 5.71 -0.03
CA PHE A 97 4.05 4.38 -0.59
C PHE A 97 3.30 3.25 0.13
N PRO A 98 3.04 2.13 -0.57
CA PRO A 98 2.41 0.95 0.01
C PRO A 98 3.29 0.26 1.07
N SER A 99 2.67 -0.52 1.96
CA SER A 99 3.36 -1.45 2.86
C SER A 99 2.99 -2.91 2.57
N VAL A 100 1.70 -3.25 2.64
CA VAL A 100 1.15 -4.57 2.31
C VAL A 100 1.01 -4.73 0.80
N ALA A 101 0.51 -3.70 0.11
CA ALA A 101 0.33 -3.74 -1.34
C ALA A 101 1.67 -3.86 -2.10
N PHE A 102 2.80 -3.61 -1.43
CA PHE A 102 4.15 -3.91 -1.91
C PHE A 102 4.28 -5.34 -2.48
N TYR A 103 3.51 -6.29 -1.93
CA TYR A 103 3.56 -7.71 -2.31
C TYR A 103 2.60 -8.10 -3.44
N VAL A 104 1.78 -7.19 -3.96
CA VAL A 104 0.89 -7.47 -5.11
C VAL A 104 1.62 -8.12 -6.30
N PRO A 105 2.88 -7.74 -6.64
CA PRO A 105 3.66 -8.42 -7.67
C PRO A 105 3.94 -9.92 -7.48
N GLU A 106 3.67 -10.51 -6.32
CA GLU A 106 3.90 -11.94 -6.07
C GLU A 106 2.81 -12.85 -6.69
N THR A 107 1.65 -12.30 -7.08
CA THR A 107 0.72 -13.05 -7.95
C THR A 107 1.23 -13.08 -9.39
N SER A 108 1.08 -14.24 -10.03
CA SER A 108 1.35 -14.43 -11.46
C SER A 108 0.12 -14.22 -12.34
N ASP A 109 -1.04 -13.91 -11.76
CA ASP A 109 -2.28 -13.66 -12.49
C ASP A 109 -2.41 -12.16 -12.82
N PRO A 110 -2.32 -11.76 -14.10
CA PRO A 110 -2.38 -10.35 -14.49
C PRO A 110 -3.72 -9.67 -14.13
N ALA A 111 -4.83 -10.42 -14.19
CA ALA A 111 -6.15 -9.88 -13.90
C ALA A 111 -6.34 -9.61 -12.40
N LEU A 112 -5.88 -10.54 -11.56
CA LEU A 112 -5.82 -10.33 -10.11
C LEU A 112 -4.89 -9.17 -9.75
N MET A 113 -3.70 -9.09 -10.36
CA MET A 113 -2.76 -8.00 -10.11
C MET A 113 -3.39 -6.63 -10.44
N ALA A 114 -4.04 -6.51 -11.60
CA ALA A 114 -4.75 -5.29 -11.99
C ALA A 114 -5.89 -4.91 -11.05
N ALA A 115 -6.65 -5.88 -10.56
CA ALA A 115 -7.68 -5.67 -9.54
C ALA A 115 -7.11 -5.13 -8.22
N LEU A 116 -6.04 -5.76 -7.71
CA LEU A 116 -5.40 -5.35 -6.46
C LEU A 116 -4.75 -3.97 -6.55
N CYS A 117 -4.06 -3.66 -7.66
CA CYS A 117 -3.50 -2.33 -7.91
C CYS A 117 -4.57 -1.25 -7.93
N ARG A 118 -5.68 -1.49 -8.63
CA ARG A 118 -6.80 -0.55 -8.72
C ARG A 118 -7.46 -0.33 -7.35
N ALA A 119 -7.72 -1.40 -6.61
CA ALA A 119 -8.28 -1.33 -5.26
C ALA A 119 -7.39 -0.52 -4.30
N TYR A 120 -6.08 -0.76 -4.32
CA TYR A 120 -5.13 0.02 -3.53
C TYR A 120 -5.13 1.50 -3.94
N ASN A 121 -5.10 1.79 -5.24
CA ASN A 121 -5.08 3.16 -5.75
C ASN A 121 -6.37 3.92 -5.37
N ASP A 122 -7.53 3.27 -5.44
CA ASP A 122 -8.81 3.87 -5.06
C ASP A 122 -8.87 4.18 -3.56
N TRP A 123 -8.43 3.24 -2.73
CA TRP A 123 -8.32 3.45 -1.28
C TRP A 123 -7.31 4.55 -0.93
N LEU A 124 -6.13 4.57 -1.55
CA LEU A 124 -5.12 5.59 -1.30
C LEU A 124 -5.60 6.98 -1.77
N ALA A 125 -6.39 7.04 -2.85
CA ALA A 125 -7.02 8.28 -3.26
C ALA A 125 -7.98 8.79 -2.18
N ASP A 126 -8.83 7.93 -1.62
CA ASP A 126 -9.69 8.28 -0.48
C ASP A 126 -8.91 8.75 0.75
N TYR A 127 -7.82 8.07 1.07
CA TYR A 127 -6.90 8.48 2.14
C TYR A 127 -6.37 9.90 1.91
N CYS A 128 -5.85 10.18 0.70
CA CYS A 128 -5.26 11.47 0.36
C CYS A 128 -6.27 12.62 0.26
N ARG A 129 -7.57 12.34 0.03
CA ARG A 129 -8.64 13.38 -0.02
C ARG A 129 -8.73 14.19 1.27
N ALA A 130 -8.25 13.67 2.40
CA ALA A 130 -8.20 14.39 3.66
C ALA A 130 -7.38 15.70 3.59
N ALA A 131 -6.30 15.71 2.80
CA ALA A 131 -5.47 16.90 2.58
C ALA A 131 -4.65 16.75 1.28
N PRO A 132 -5.26 16.91 0.10
CA PRO A 132 -4.63 16.60 -1.19
C PRO A 132 -3.44 17.50 -1.54
N SER A 133 -3.24 18.61 -0.83
CA SER A 133 -2.04 19.46 -0.96
C SER A 133 -0.87 19.01 -0.08
N ARG A 134 -1.10 18.09 0.87
CA ARG A 134 -0.11 17.60 1.84
C ARG A 134 0.13 16.09 1.74
N LEU A 135 -0.87 15.32 1.33
CA LEU A 135 -0.80 13.87 1.17
C LEU A 135 -0.76 13.53 -0.32
N VAL A 136 0.39 13.02 -0.78
CA VAL A 136 0.63 12.74 -2.20
C VAL A 136 0.75 11.24 -2.40
N GLY A 137 -0.27 10.62 -3.01
CA GLY A 137 -0.25 9.19 -3.30
C GLY A 137 0.68 8.82 -4.46
N VAL A 138 1.30 7.65 -4.37
CA VAL A 138 1.99 6.98 -5.49
C VAL A 138 1.20 5.78 -5.98
N ALA A 139 1.04 5.68 -7.30
CA ALA A 139 0.25 4.64 -7.94
C ALA A 139 0.94 3.27 -7.88
N MET A 140 0.20 2.23 -7.49
CA MET A 140 0.54 0.86 -7.80
C MET A 140 0.18 0.55 -9.25
N LEU A 141 1.10 -0.09 -9.99
CA LEU A 141 0.89 -0.45 -11.40
C LEU A 141 0.87 -1.98 -11.60
N PRO A 142 -0.04 -2.52 -12.42
CA PRO A 142 -0.09 -3.95 -12.75
C PRO A 142 0.96 -4.34 -13.79
N LEU A 143 2.22 -4.39 -13.36
CA LEU A 143 3.40 -4.53 -14.24
C LEU A 143 3.47 -5.86 -15.01
N ALA A 144 2.58 -6.82 -14.73
CA ALA A 144 2.40 -8.01 -15.57
C ALA A 144 1.80 -7.69 -16.96
N ASP A 145 1.13 -6.54 -17.12
CA ASP A 145 0.53 -6.06 -18.36
C ASP A 145 0.85 -4.56 -18.55
N VAL A 146 1.62 -4.25 -19.60
CA VAL A 146 2.08 -2.89 -19.90
C VAL A 146 0.90 -1.98 -20.27
N ASP A 147 -0.05 -2.47 -21.06
CA ASP A 147 -1.20 -1.66 -21.48
C ASP A 147 -2.12 -1.40 -20.28
N ALA A 148 -2.28 -2.37 -19.39
CA ALA A 148 -2.98 -2.17 -18.13
C ALA A 148 -2.26 -1.17 -17.23
N SER A 149 -0.92 -1.21 -17.18
CA SER A 149 -0.11 -0.27 -16.41
C SER A 149 -0.24 1.15 -16.94
N LEU A 150 -0.23 1.34 -18.26
CA LEU A 150 -0.42 2.66 -18.87
C LEU A 150 -1.81 3.23 -18.58
N ARG A 151 -2.86 2.41 -18.73
CA ARG A 151 -4.24 2.82 -18.40
C ARG A 151 -4.38 3.18 -16.92
N GLU A 152 -3.76 2.42 -16.03
CA GLU A 152 -3.84 2.69 -14.59
C GLU A 152 -3.02 3.91 -14.18
N LEU A 153 -1.88 4.15 -14.83
CA LEU A 153 -1.08 5.36 -14.64
C LEU A 153 -1.86 6.61 -15.07
N GLU A 154 -2.47 6.60 -16.25
CA GLU A 154 -3.33 7.68 -16.75
C GLU A 154 -4.50 7.93 -15.80
N ARG A 155 -5.17 6.86 -15.34
CA ARG A 155 -6.25 6.97 -14.34
C ARG A 155 -5.76 7.60 -13.04
N ALA A 156 -4.60 7.17 -12.54
CA ALA A 156 -4.04 7.66 -11.29
C ALA A 156 -3.66 9.14 -11.35
N THR A 157 -3.07 9.59 -12.46
CA THR A 157 -2.68 10.99 -12.62
C THR A 157 -3.88 11.90 -12.92
N GLU A 158 -4.76 11.50 -13.83
CA GLU A 158 -5.85 12.36 -14.31
C GLU A 158 -7.08 12.35 -13.40
N LYS A 159 -7.37 11.23 -12.71
CA LYS A 159 -8.60 11.07 -11.92
C LYS A 159 -8.37 11.02 -10.42
N LEU A 160 -7.23 10.48 -9.98
CA LEU A 160 -6.91 10.33 -8.54
C LEU A 160 -5.96 11.41 -8.01
N GLY A 161 -5.31 12.18 -8.91
CA GLY A 161 -4.40 13.26 -8.53
C GLY A 161 -3.02 12.79 -8.05
N PHE A 162 -2.65 11.54 -8.30
CA PHE A 162 -1.34 11.00 -7.93
C PHE A 162 -0.21 11.66 -8.73
N ARG A 163 0.96 11.75 -8.11
CA ARG A 163 2.14 12.45 -8.68
C ARG A 163 3.34 11.53 -8.89
N GLY A 164 3.17 10.23 -8.68
CA GLY A 164 4.21 9.23 -8.88
C GLY A 164 3.62 7.84 -9.05
N ALA A 165 4.48 6.89 -9.38
CA ALA A 165 4.16 5.47 -9.44
C ALA A 165 5.26 4.68 -8.74
N PHE A 166 4.86 3.60 -8.09
CA PHE A 166 5.75 2.64 -7.46
C PHE A 166 6.02 1.46 -8.40
N VAL A 167 7.29 1.14 -8.57
CA VAL A 167 7.78 -0.05 -9.25
C VAL A 167 8.79 -0.70 -8.31
N ARG A 168 8.59 -1.97 -7.98
CA ARG A 168 9.58 -2.71 -7.20
C ARG A 168 10.83 -2.90 -8.08
N PRO A 169 12.06 -2.70 -7.56
CA PRO A 169 13.29 -2.84 -8.35
C PRO A 169 13.66 -4.32 -8.58
N ASN A 170 12.71 -5.09 -9.11
CA ASN A 170 12.80 -6.53 -9.37
C ASN A 170 12.38 -6.81 -10.81
N PRO A 171 12.91 -7.88 -11.43
CA PRO A 171 12.39 -8.37 -12.70
C PRO A 171 10.92 -8.81 -12.57
N TYR A 172 10.09 -8.46 -13.56
CA TYR A 172 8.70 -8.88 -13.66
C TYR A 172 8.55 -9.88 -14.81
N ALA A 173 7.96 -11.05 -14.54
CA ALA A 173 7.76 -12.10 -15.55
C ALA A 173 9.05 -12.46 -16.34
N GLY A 174 10.23 -12.39 -15.68
CA GLY A 174 11.53 -12.67 -16.29
C GLY A 174 12.07 -11.55 -17.19
N ARG A 175 11.47 -10.36 -17.16
CA ARG A 175 11.93 -9.17 -17.88
C ARG A 175 12.61 -8.19 -16.91
N PRO A 176 13.72 -7.56 -17.33
CA PRO A 176 14.46 -6.60 -16.50
C PRO A 176 13.61 -5.38 -16.12
#